data_AF-A0A699UGG0-F1
#
_entry.id   AF-A0A699UGG0-F1
#
_cell.length_a   1.000
_cell.length_b   1.000
_cell.length_c   1.000
_cell.angle_alpha   90.00
_cell.angle_beta   90.00
_cell.angle_gamma   90.00
#
_symmetry.space_group_name_H-M   'P 1'
#
loop_
_entity.id
_entity.type
_entity.pdbx_description
1 polymer ?
#
loop_
_entity_poly.entity_id
_entity_poly.type
_entity_poly.pdbx_seq_one_letter_code
_entity_poly.pdbx_strand_id
1 'polypeptide(L)' 'FRFEERLRLLETSFSEYRQTNQFVDDVSAIPGIVHQYMDKQMKEAVRETVQI' A
#
# COMPACT_ATOMS: atom_id res chain seq x y z
N PHE A 1 27.29 19.81 13.80
CA PHE A 1 26.38 19.51 14.92
C PHE A 1 24.96 20.08 14.67
N ARG A 2 24.34 19.79 13.52
CA ARG A 2 22.93 20.14 13.19
C ARG A 2 22.17 18.95 12.58
N PHE A 3 22.78 17.76 12.61
CA PHE A 3 22.21 16.56 12.00
C PHE A 3 21.00 16.09 12.79
N GLU A 4 21.13 15.98 14.12
CA GLU A 4 20.02 15.62 15.02
C GLU A 4 18.80 16.55 14.90
N GLU A 5 19.05 17.86 14.78
CA GLU A 5 17.98 18.84 14.61
C GLU A 5 17.28 18.71 13.26
N ARG A 6 18.04 18.47 12.18
CA ARG A 6 17.49 18.21 10.84
C ARG A 6 16.74 16.89 10.79
N LEU A 7 17.24 15.85 11.46
CA LEU A 7 16.59 14.55 11.55
C LEU A 7 15.23 14.68 12.24
N ARG A 8 15.17 15.39 13.37
CA ARG A 8 13.91 15.64 14.10
C ARG A 8 12.88 16.41 13.26
N LEU A 9 13.31 17.45 12.55
CA LEU A 9 12.42 18.23 11.67
C LEU A 9 11.90 17.37 10.51
N LEU A 10 12.76 16.51 9.95
CA LEU A 10 12.38 15.60 8.89
C LEU A 10 11.35 14.58 9.39
N GLU A 11 11.59 13.94 10.53
CA GLU A 11 10.64 13.01 11.16
C GLU A 11 9.28 13.67 11.44
N THR A 12 9.30 14.92 11.94
CA THR A 12 8.08 15.70 12.20
C THR A 12 7.31 15.96 10.90
N SER A 13 7.99 16.41 9.85
CA SER A 13 7.36 16.66 8.54
C SER A 13 6.78 15.38 7.91
N PHE A 14 7.43 14.23 8.07
CA PHE A 14 6.91 12.95 7.59
C PHE A 14 5.68 12.52 8.39
N SER A 15 5.66 12.75 9.70
CA SER A 15 4.49 12.48 10.54
C SER A 15 3.29 13.34 10.14
N GLU A 16 3.49 14.63 9.94
CA GLU A 16 2.45 15.56 9.48
C GLU A 16 1.94 15.20 8.09
N TYR A 17 2.85 14.86 7.17
CA TYR A 17 2.49 14.40 5.84
C TYR A 17 1.64 13.12 5.90
N ARG A 18 2.04 12.13 6.71
CA ARG A 18 1.25 10.90 6.88
C ARG A 18 -0.11 11.14 7.53
N GLN A 19 -0.21 12.10 8.44
CA GLN A 19 -1.46 12.44 9.13
C GLN A 19 -2.44 13.22 8.24
N THR A 20 -1.91 14.08 7.35
CA THR A 20 -2.72 14.91 6.44
C THR A 20 -2.92 14.28 5.06
N ASN A 21 -2.22 13.20 4.75
CA ASN A 21 -2.41 12.47 3.51
C ASN A 21 -3.76 11.74 3.54
N GLN A 22 -4.76 12.38 2.93
CA GLN A 22 -6.12 11.87 2.75
C GLN A 22 -6.18 10.48 2.10
N PHE A 23 -5.12 10.08 1.39
CA PHE A 23 -5.06 8.81 0.66
C PHE A 23 -4.25 7.72 1.38
N VAL A 24 -3.79 7.95 2.63
CA VAL A 24 -2.94 6.97 3.33
C VAL A 24 -3.61 5.59 3.46
N ASP A 25 -4.91 5.57 3.74
CA ASP A 25 -5.68 4.33 3.86
C ASP A 25 -5.96 3.69 2.50
N ASP A 26 -6.32 4.51 1.51
CA ASP A 26 -6.57 4.07 0.13
C ASP A 26 -5.33 3.43 -0.50
N VAL A 27 -4.17 4.10 -0.39
CA VAL A 27 -2.89 3.59 -0.90
C VAL A 27 -2.46 2.34 -0.14
N SER A 28 -2.72 2.27 1.17
CA SER A 28 -2.44 1.08 1.98
C SER A 28 -3.33 -0.11 1.62
N ALA A 29 -4.53 0.12 1.06
CA ALA A 29 -5.45 -0.93 0.63
C ALA A 29 -5.09 -1.56 -0.74
N ILE A 30 -4.31 -0.86 -1.58
CA ILE A 30 -3.95 -1.31 -2.94
C ILE A 30 -3.35 -2.73 -2.97
N PRO A 31 -2.36 -3.10 -2.12
CA PRO A 31 -1.81 -4.45 -2.11
C PRO A 31 -2.87 -5.53 -1.82
N GLY A 32 -3.81 -5.25 -0.92
CA GLY A 32 -4.90 -6.16 -0.60
C GLY A 32 -5.86 -6.35 -1.78
N ILE A 33 -6.20 -5.27 -2.48
CA ILE A 33 -7.03 -5.30 -3.69
C ILE A 33 -6.35 -6.12 -4.80
N VAL A 34 -5.05 -5.89 -5.03
CA VAL A 34 -4.27 -6.63 -6.03
C VAL A 34 -4.23 -8.12 -5.68
N HIS A 35 -3.99 -8.46 -4.41
CA HIS A 35 -3.97 -9.86 -3.97
C HIS A 35 -5.32 -10.56 -4.22
N GLN A 36 -6.44 -9.93 -3.83
CA GLN A 36 -7.79 -10.46 -4.07
C GLN A 36 -8.10 -10.63 -5.56
N TYR A 37 -7.68 -9.66 -6.39
CA TYR A 37 -7.84 -9.75 -7.83
C TYR A 37 -7.07 -10.94 -8.40
N MET A 38 -5.79 -11.11 -8.02
CA MET A 38 -4.96 -12.21 -8.48
C MET A 38 -5.55 -13.57 -8.08
N ASP A 39 -6.01 -13.71 -6.84
CA ASP A 39 -6.66 -14.94 -6.37
C ASP A 39 -7.93 -15.26 -7.18
N LYS A 40 -8.75 -14.25 -7.48
CA LYS A 40 -9.94 -14.42 -8.31
C LYS A 40 -9.58 -14.86 -9.73
N GLN A 41 -8.62 -14.18 -10.35
CA GLN A 41 -8.16 -14.53 -11.71
C GLN A 41 -7.58 -15.95 -11.77
N MET A 42 -6.80 -16.35 -10.76
CA MET A 42 -6.26 -17.71 -10.70
C MET A 42 -7.36 -18.76 -10.56
N LYS A 43 -8.38 -18.52 -9.73
CA LYS A 43 -9.51 -19.45 -9.57
C LYS A 43 -10.31 -19.61 -10.87
N GLU A 44 -10.59 -18.52 -11.58
CA GLU A 44 -11.29 -18.60 -12.87
C GLU A 44 -10.43 -19.31 -13.93
N ALA A 45 -9.13 -19.01 -14.01
CA ALA A 45 -8.23 -19.70 -14.94
C ALA A 45 -8.15 -21.22 -14.64
N VAL A 46 -8.09 -21.60 -13.37
CA VAL A 46 -8.14 -23.03 -12.98
C VAL A 46 -9.48 -23.66 -13.35
N ARG A 47 -10.60 -22.95 -13.15
CA ARG A 47 -11.92 -23.45 -13.53
C ARG A 47 -12.03 -23.67 -15.04
N GLU A 48 -11.57 -22.72 -15.86
CA GLU A 48 -11.58 -22.84 -17.32
C GLU A 48 -10.73 -24.03 -17.78
N THR A 49 -9.51 -24.18 -17.25
CA THR A 49 -8.62 -25.27 -17.63
C THR A 49 -9.11 -26.65 -17.21
N VAL A 50 -9.88 -26.77 -16.12
CA VAL A 50 -10.51 -28.03 -15.70
C VAL A 50 -11.74 -28.39 -16.55
N GLN A 51 -12.39 -27.40 -17.18
CA GLN A 51 -13.55 -27.62 -18.06
C GLN A 51 -13.19 -27.97 -19.51
N ILE A 52 -11.90 -27.95 -19.86
CA ILE A 52 -11.33 -28.41 -21.14
C ILE A 52 -11.04 -29.90 -21.04
#